data_AF-A0A537KJ17-F1
#
_entry.id   AF-A0A537KJ17-F1
#
_cell.length_a   1.000
_cell.length_b   1.000
_cell.length_c   1.000
_cell.angle_alpha   90.00
_cell.angle_beta   90.00
_cell.angle_gamma   90.00
#
_symmetry.space_group_name_H-M   'P 1'
#
loop_
_entity.id
_entity.type
_entity.pdbx_description
1 polymer ?
#
loop_
_entity_poly.entity_id
_entity_poly.type
_entity_poly.pdbx_seq_one_letter_code
_entity_poly.pdbx_strand_id
1 'polypeptide(L)'
;MKELRGQPGSTAVLKIRRVGIEQSLTFKLMRATIHVRSVDPKLAMMLDERVGYIALTTVSQSSAAELTTAIDSLTRKGMKSLILDLRGNPGGLLNQGIAVSDLFLDPGQEVVATRGRAPDATHTYRDAKPQQWPQLPIVVLANGGTASAAEIIAGALQDHDRA
;
A
#
# COMPACT_ATOMS: atom_id res chain seq x y z
N MET A 1 -1.85 21.13 -7.13
CA MET A 1 -0.89 19.99 -7.16
C MET A 1 -0.30 19.72 -8.54
N LYS A 2 -1.00 19.99 -9.66
CA LYS A 2 -0.52 19.72 -11.03
C LYS A 2 0.83 20.41 -11.34
N GLU A 3 0.98 21.67 -10.94
CA GLU A 3 2.19 22.48 -11.20
C GLU A 3 3.47 21.99 -10.50
N LEU A 4 3.33 21.27 -9.38
CA LEU A 4 4.47 20.75 -8.61
C LEU A 4 4.96 19.41 -9.16
N ARG A 5 4.08 18.61 -9.76
CA ARG A 5 4.43 17.36 -10.43
C ARG A 5 4.92 17.66 -11.86
N GLY A 6 5.66 16.73 -12.43
CA GLY A 6 6.26 16.87 -13.76
C GLY A 6 7.28 15.78 -14.01
N GLN A 7 7.85 15.75 -15.21
CA GLN A 7 8.83 14.74 -15.61
C GLN A 7 10.03 14.74 -14.62
N PRO A 8 10.49 13.57 -14.15
CA PRO A 8 11.71 13.47 -13.37
C PRO A 8 12.89 14.15 -14.08
N GLY A 9 13.73 14.86 -13.33
CA GLY A 9 14.83 15.69 -13.85
C GLY A 9 14.41 17.11 -14.27
N SER A 10 13.11 17.38 -14.50
CA SER A 10 12.65 18.75 -14.78
C SER A 10 12.73 19.64 -13.53
N THR A 11 12.84 20.95 -13.71
CA THR A 11 12.91 21.91 -12.60
C THR A 11 11.54 22.53 -12.31
N ALA A 12 11.21 22.68 -11.03
CA ALA A 12 10.10 23.48 -10.51
C ALA A 12 10.66 24.70 -9.75
N VAL A 13 10.08 25.87 -9.98
CA VAL A 13 10.44 27.09 -9.23
C VAL A 13 9.35 27.39 -8.22
N LEU A 14 9.71 27.42 -6.94
CA LEU A 14 8.81 27.71 -5.84
C LEU A 14 9.12 29.08 -5.26
N LYS A 15 8.10 29.92 -5.10
CA LYS A 15 8.18 31.13 -4.29
C LYS A 15 7.53 30.87 -2.93
N ILE A 16 8.29 30.97 -1.85
CA ILE A 16 7.86 30.67 -0.49
C ILE A 16 7.89 31.95 0.35
N ARG A 17 6.76 32.32 0.96
CA ARG A 17 6.72 33.35 2.01
C ARG A 17 7.04 32.69 3.35
N ARG A 18 8.09 33.16 4.03
CA ARG A 18 8.51 32.63 5.34
C ARG A 18 8.28 33.67 6.41
N VAL A 19 7.63 33.29 7.51
CA VAL A 19 7.40 34.18 8.67
C VAL A 19 8.75 34.71 9.18
N GLY A 20 8.83 36.01 9.43
CA GLY A 20 10.07 36.69 9.82
C GLY A 20 10.97 37.14 8.67
N ILE A 21 10.59 36.86 7.41
CA ILE A 21 11.28 37.39 6.22
C ILE A 21 10.26 38.10 5.35
N GLU A 22 10.42 39.42 5.17
CA GLU A 22 9.48 40.24 4.40
C GLU A 22 9.42 39.82 2.91
N GLN A 23 10.57 39.44 2.36
CA GLN A 23 10.69 39.08 0.95
C GLN A 23 10.37 37.59 0.74
N SER A 24 9.70 37.27 -0.37
CA SER A 24 9.46 35.87 -0.74
C SER A 24 10.74 35.22 -1.26
N LEU A 25 11.05 34.03 -0.74
CA LEU A 25 12.22 33.24 -1.11
C LEU A 25 11.92 32.42 -2.37
N THR A 26 12.85 32.39 -3.32
CA THR A 26 12.72 31.57 -4.54
C THR A 26 13.62 30.35 -4.46
N PHE A 27 13.05 29.16 -4.63
CA PHE A 27 13.75 27.89 -4.65
C PHE A 27 13.59 27.22 -6.01
N LYS A 28 14.69 26.73 -6.58
CA LYS A 28 14.67 25.84 -7.74
C LYS A 28 14.81 24.40 -7.24
N LEU A 29 13.79 23.60 -7.44
CA LEU A 29 13.77 22.19 -7.04
C LEU A 29 13.80 21.33 -8.30
N MET A 30 14.66 20.33 -8.32
CA MET A 30 14.62 19.29 -9.35
C MET A 30 13.56 18.26 -8.96
N ARG A 31 12.64 17.96 -9.87
CA ARG A 31 11.67 16.90 -9.69
C ARG A 31 12.39 15.56 -9.73
N ALA A 32 12.15 14.73 -8.73
CA ALA A 32 12.65 13.36 -8.68
C ALA A 32 11.47 12.42 -8.46
N THR A 33 11.63 11.19 -8.93
CA THR A 33 10.73 10.10 -8.52
C THR A 33 11.03 9.80 -7.06
N ILE A 34 10.12 10.18 -6.17
CA ILE A 34 10.18 9.77 -4.77
C ILE A 34 9.56 8.38 -4.68
N HIS A 35 10.38 7.37 -4.46
CA HIS A 35 9.92 6.01 -4.24
C HIS A 35 9.82 5.75 -2.74
N VAL A 36 8.60 5.83 -2.22
CA VAL A 36 8.30 5.44 -0.85
C VAL A 36 8.13 3.93 -0.84
N ARG A 37 9.20 3.22 -0.44
CA ARG A 37 9.19 1.76 -0.32
C ARG A 37 8.13 1.34 0.70
N SER A 38 7.26 0.44 0.27
CA SER A 38 6.20 -0.14 1.10
C SER A 38 6.68 -1.41 1.78
N VAL A 39 7.54 -2.16 1.10
CA VAL A 39 8.17 -3.39 1.58
C VAL A 39 9.69 -3.15 1.67
N ASP A 40 10.23 -3.16 2.88
CA ASP A 40 11.68 -3.19 3.07
C ASP A 40 12.20 -4.60 2.70
N PRO A 41 13.15 -4.74 1.77
CA PRO A 41 13.75 -6.04 1.45
C PRO A 41 14.32 -6.80 2.66
N LYS A 42 14.74 -6.08 3.71
CA LYS A 42 15.22 -6.68 4.97
C LYS A 42 14.08 -7.27 5.81
N LEU A 43 12.85 -6.86 5.57
CA LEU A 43 11.64 -7.34 6.24
C LEU A 43 10.79 -8.25 5.33
N ALA A 44 11.37 -8.73 4.23
CA ALA A 44 10.83 -9.78 3.38
C ALA A 44 11.74 -11.00 3.42
N MET A 45 11.42 -11.99 4.26
CA MET A 45 12.31 -13.11 4.56
C MET A 45 11.57 -14.43 4.80
N MET A 46 12.31 -15.53 4.73
CA MET A 46 11.86 -16.82 5.27
C MET A 46 12.13 -16.82 6.78
N LEU A 47 11.11 -17.10 7.61
CA LEU A 47 11.28 -17.30 9.05
C LEU A 47 11.76 -18.71 9.37
N ASP A 48 11.29 -19.68 8.60
CA ASP A 48 11.75 -21.07 8.60
C ASP A 48 11.72 -21.62 7.17
N GLU A 49 11.80 -22.93 6.99
CA GLU A 49 11.80 -23.57 5.66
C GLU A 49 10.48 -23.40 4.88
N ARG A 50 9.39 -22.99 5.53
CA ARG A 50 8.02 -22.99 4.96
C ARG A 50 7.28 -21.66 5.16
N VAL A 51 7.60 -20.87 6.17
CA VAL A 51 6.88 -19.65 6.54
C VAL A 51 7.65 -18.44 6.02
N GLY A 52 7.03 -17.69 5.12
CA GLY A 52 7.52 -16.38 4.72
C GLY A 52 6.93 -15.29 5.59
N TYR A 53 7.68 -14.21 5.74
CA TYR A 53 7.29 -13.02 6.47
C TYR A 53 7.54 -11.80 5.59
N ILE A 54 6.53 -10.94 5.47
CA ILE A 54 6.64 -9.67 4.78
C ILE A 54 6.00 -8.59 5.64
N ALA A 55 6.76 -7.55 6.00
CA ALA A 55 6.19 -6.35 6.59
C ALA A 55 5.84 -5.33 5.50
N LEU A 56 4.57 -4.91 5.47
CA LEU A 56 4.10 -3.79 4.65
C LEU A 56 3.98 -2.58 5.57
N THR A 57 4.96 -1.68 5.54
CA THR A 57 5.09 -0.59 6.53
C THR A 57 4.31 0.68 6.16
N THR A 58 3.91 0.81 4.89
CA THR A 58 3.06 1.90 4.40
C THR A 58 2.31 1.46 3.15
N VAL A 59 1.16 2.09 2.85
CA VAL A 59 0.38 1.81 1.65
C VAL A 59 0.63 2.93 0.61
N SER A 60 1.67 2.74 -0.21
CA SER A 60 2.14 3.65 -1.24
C SER A 60 1.79 3.16 -2.66
N GLN A 61 2.08 3.97 -3.68
CA GLN A 61 1.81 3.65 -5.09
C GLN A 61 2.47 2.35 -5.59
N SER A 62 3.52 1.89 -4.94
CA SER A 62 4.25 0.68 -5.34
C SER A 62 3.93 -0.53 -4.47
N SER A 63 3.04 -0.42 -3.48
CA SER A 63 2.77 -1.49 -2.50
C SER A 63 2.40 -2.82 -3.14
N ALA A 64 1.41 -2.83 -4.05
CA ALA A 64 0.95 -4.07 -4.67
C ALA A 64 2.08 -4.76 -5.46
N ALA A 65 2.82 -3.99 -6.27
CA ALA A 65 3.92 -4.52 -7.07
C ALA A 65 5.11 -5.02 -6.24
N GLU A 66 5.47 -4.28 -5.18
CA GLU A 66 6.52 -4.69 -4.24
C GLU A 66 6.12 -5.95 -3.47
N LEU A 67 4.87 -6.04 -3.03
CA LEU A 67 4.34 -7.20 -2.32
C LEU A 67 4.31 -8.43 -3.22
N THR A 68 3.82 -8.32 -4.46
CA THR A 68 3.89 -9.41 -5.46
C THR A 68 5.32 -9.88 -5.68
N THR A 69 6.26 -8.95 -5.88
CA THR A 69 7.67 -9.29 -6.10
C THR A 69 8.26 -10.04 -4.89
N ALA A 70 7.93 -9.60 -3.67
CA ALA A 70 8.40 -10.23 -2.44
C ALA A 70 7.79 -11.63 -2.26
N ILE A 71 6.47 -11.79 -2.43
CA ILE A 71 5.78 -13.07 -2.30
C ILE A 71 6.29 -14.08 -3.33
N ASP A 72 6.44 -13.67 -4.60
CA ASP A 72 6.95 -14.56 -5.65
C ASP A 72 8.40 -14.98 -5.36
N SER A 73 9.21 -14.08 -4.80
CA SER A 73 10.58 -14.38 -4.38
C SER A 73 10.62 -15.42 -3.26
N LEU A 74 9.78 -15.28 -2.23
CA LEU A 74 9.69 -16.25 -1.14
C LEU A 74 9.08 -17.58 -1.61
N THR A 75 8.09 -17.55 -2.50
CA THR A 75 7.52 -18.75 -3.13
C THR A 75 8.58 -19.56 -3.87
N ARG A 76 9.45 -18.90 -4.66
CA ARG A 76 10.59 -19.56 -5.32
C ARG A 76 11.60 -20.16 -4.34
N LYS A 77 11.66 -19.67 -3.10
CA LYS A 77 12.49 -20.22 -2.02
C LYS A 77 11.82 -21.35 -1.24
N GLY A 78 10.61 -21.76 -1.63
CA GLY A 78 9.90 -22.88 -1.01
C GLY A 78 8.81 -22.49 -0.01
N MET A 79 8.50 -21.19 0.14
CA MET A 79 7.42 -20.70 1.01
C MET A 79 6.10 -21.44 0.75
N LYS A 80 5.43 -21.82 1.85
CA LYS A 80 4.15 -22.53 1.89
C LYS A 80 3.07 -21.76 2.65
N SER A 81 3.43 -20.82 3.51
CA SER A 81 2.51 -19.91 4.18
C SER A 81 3.14 -18.53 4.38
N LEU A 82 2.31 -17.50 4.52
CA LEU A 82 2.74 -16.11 4.62
C LEU A 82 2.23 -15.48 5.91
N ILE A 83 3.12 -14.79 6.62
CA ILE A 83 2.77 -13.78 7.61
C ILE A 83 2.89 -12.41 6.96
N LEU A 84 1.76 -11.71 6.83
CA LEU A 84 1.69 -10.33 6.36
C LEU A 84 1.61 -9.40 7.59
N ASP A 85 2.69 -8.70 7.89
CA ASP A 85 2.76 -7.81 9.04
C ASP A 85 2.38 -6.38 8.65
N LEU A 86 1.26 -5.91 9.20
CA LEU A 86 0.73 -4.56 9.06
C LEU A 86 0.89 -3.74 10.37
N ARG A 87 1.59 -4.26 11.38
CA ARG A 87 1.79 -3.57 12.65
C ARG A 87 2.54 -2.26 12.43
N GLY A 88 2.01 -1.19 13.03
CA GLY A 88 2.58 0.15 12.90
C GLY A 88 2.42 0.80 11.52
N ASN A 89 1.68 0.19 10.58
CA ASN A 89 1.38 0.78 9.28
C ASN A 89 0.20 1.77 9.40
N PRO A 90 0.42 3.09 9.28
CA PRO A 90 -0.63 4.10 9.43
C PRO A 90 -1.57 4.19 8.21
N GLY A 91 -1.41 3.29 7.23
CA GLY A 91 -2.14 3.26 5.99
C GLY A 91 -1.45 4.05 4.88
N GLY A 92 -2.24 4.81 4.14
CA GLY A 92 -1.80 5.54 2.96
C GLY A 92 -2.91 5.69 1.94
N LEU A 93 -2.64 5.37 0.68
CA LEU A 93 -3.55 5.65 -0.41
C LEU A 93 -4.68 4.60 -0.48
N LEU A 94 -5.95 5.05 -0.43
CA LEU A 94 -7.14 4.19 -0.53
C LEU A 94 -7.08 3.22 -1.72
N ASN A 95 -6.80 3.75 -2.91
CA ASN A 95 -6.73 2.95 -4.13
C ASN A 95 -5.60 1.91 -4.12
N GLN A 96 -4.57 2.13 -3.30
CA GLN A 96 -3.49 1.16 -3.12
C GLN A 96 -3.83 0.13 -2.04
N GLY A 97 -4.63 0.50 -1.03
CA GLY A 97 -5.24 -0.47 -0.12
C GLY A 97 -6.11 -1.46 -0.90
N ILE A 98 -6.95 -0.95 -1.79
CA ILE A 98 -7.76 -1.78 -2.70
C ILE A 98 -6.87 -2.67 -3.58
N ALA A 99 -5.89 -2.08 -4.27
CA ALA A 99 -5.01 -2.84 -5.15
C ALA A 99 -4.18 -3.93 -4.44
N VAL A 100 -3.89 -3.77 -3.15
CA VAL A 100 -3.23 -4.81 -2.34
C VAL A 100 -4.24 -5.90 -1.97
N SER A 101 -5.46 -5.55 -1.57
CA SER A 101 -6.52 -6.53 -1.27
C SER A 101 -6.89 -7.37 -2.51
N ASP A 102 -6.95 -6.76 -3.69
CA ASP A 102 -7.22 -7.42 -4.98
C ASP A 102 -6.22 -8.56 -5.30
N LEU A 103 -5.03 -8.58 -4.67
CA LEU A 103 -4.07 -9.67 -4.87
C LEU A 103 -4.56 -11.00 -4.26
N PHE A 104 -5.45 -10.93 -3.27
CA PHE A 104 -5.82 -12.04 -2.39
C PHE A 104 -7.30 -12.42 -2.43
N LEU A 105 -8.15 -11.62 -3.06
CA LEU A 105 -9.60 -11.82 -3.11
C LEU A 105 -10.05 -12.37 -4.45
N ASP A 106 -11.23 -13.00 -4.45
CA ASP A 106 -11.91 -13.47 -5.65
C ASP A 106 -12.74 -12.36 -6.32
N PRO A 107 -12.92 -12.42 -7.65
CA PRO A 107 -13.73 -11.46 -8.39
C PRO A 107 -15.13 -11.28 -7.80
N GLY A 108 -15.52 -10.03 -7.58
CA GLY A 108 -16.82 -9.65 -7.04
C GLY A 108 -16.88 -9.55 -5.51
N GLN A 109 -15.86 -10.03 -4.78
CA GLN A 109 -15.75 -9.81 -3.35
C GLN A 109 -15.57 -8.31 -3.06
N GLU A 110 -16.29 -7.81 -2.05
CA GLU A 110 -16.24 -6.40 -1.66
C GLU A 110 -14.96 -6.11 -0.88
N VAL A 111 -14.21 -5.09 -1.30
CA VAL A 111 -12.99 -4.69 -0.61
C VAL A 111 -13.27 -3.61 0.43
N VAL A 112 -14.01 -2.58 0.02
CA VAL A 112 -14.36 -1.45 0.89
C VAL A 112 -15.55 -0.70 0.32
N ALA A 113 -16.37 -0.13 1.20
CA ALA A 113 -17.39 0.83 0.83
C ALA A 113 -17.16 2.17 1.52
N THR A 114 -17.31 3.27 0.77
CA THR A 114 -17.39 4.62 1.32
C THR A 114 -18.84 5.05 1.38
N ARG A 115 -19.25 5.68 2.48
CA ARG A 115 -20.58 6.30 2.61
C ARG A 115 -20.41 7.78 2.88
N GLY A 116 -20.86 8.59 1.94
CA GLY A 116 -20.78 10.05 2.03
C GLY A 116 -22.16 10.69 2.20
N ARG A 117 -22.20 11.93 2.69
CA ARG A 117 -23.44 12.70 2.84
C ARG A 117 -24.05 13.08 1.48
N ALA A 118 -23.21 13.25 0.47
CA ALA A 118 -23.65 13.51 -0.89
C ALA A 118 -23.90 12.17 -1.61
N PRO A 119 -24.94 12.05 -2.45
CA PRO A 119 -25.27 10.79 -3.15
C PRO A 119 -24.11 10.24 -4.00
N ASP A 120 -23.31 11.13 -4.58
CA ASP A 120 -22.14 10.83 -5.42
C ASP A 120 -20.88 10.49 -4.62
N ALA A 121 -20.91 10.57 -3.29
CA ALA A 121 -19.78 10.23 -2.44
C ALA A 121 -19.84 8.79 -1.88
N THR A 122 -20.92 8.06 -2.19
CA THR A 122 -21.08 6.65 -1.80
C THR A 122 -20.58 5.74 -2.91
N HIS A 123 -19.58 4.91 -2.60
CA HIS A 123 -18.99 3.99 -3.56
C HIS A 123 -18.75 2.64 -2.89
N THR A 124 -18.92 1.57 -3.66
CA THR A 124 -18.51 0.23 -3.26
C THR A 124 -17.44 -0.24 -4.23
N TYR A 125 -16.30 -0.67 -3.70
CA TYR A 125 -15.18 -1.20 -4.46
C TYR A 125 -15.16 -2.71 -4.30
N ARG A 126 -15.12 -3.42 -5.42
CA ARG A 126 -15.06 -4.88 -5.47
C ARG A 126 -13.83 -5.29 -6.25
N ASP A 127 -13.24 -6.41 -5.86
CA ASP A 127 -12.19 -7.01 -6.66
C ASP A 127 -12.74 -7.37 -8.05
N ALA A 128 -11.89 -7.23 -9.06
CA ALA A 128 -12.22 -7.50 -10.45
C ALA A 128 -11.33 -8.58 -11.08
N LYS A 129 -10.36 -9.15 -10.35
CA LYS A 129 -9.30 -10.00 -10.91
C LYS A 129 -9.11 -11.25 -10.05
N PRO A 130 -8.92 -12.44 -10.66
CA PRO A 130 -8.60 -13.62 -9.90
C PRO A 130 -7.39 -13.41 -8.98
N GLN A 131 -7.49 -13.91 -7.75
CA GLN A 131 -6.39 -13.87 -6.79
C GLN A 131 -5.10 -14.48 -7.35
N GLN A 132 -3.96 -13.91 -6.96
CA GLN A 132 -2.65 -14.38 -7.44
C GLN A 132 -2.20 -15.67 -6.76
N TRP A 133 -2.58 -15.88 -5.49
CA TRP A 133 -2.17 -17.05 -4.71
C TRP A 133 -3.36 -17.68 -3.95
N PRO A 134 -4.29 -18.34 -4.65
CA PRO A 134 -5.54 -18.85 -4.05
C PRO A 134 -5.32 -19.96 -3.01
N GLN A 135 -4.19 -20.67 -3.07
CA GLN A 135 -3.87 -21.78 -2.16
C GLN A 135 -2.84 -21.41 -1.08
N LEU A 136 -2.41 -20.14 -1.01
CA LEU A 136 -1.43 -19.71 -0.03
C LEU A 136 -2.13 -19.38 1.30
N PRO A 137 -1.88 -20.11 2.40
CA PRO A 137 -2.35 -19.72 3.72
C PRO A 137 -1.68 -18.42 4.16
N ILE A 138 -2.48 -17.48 4.66
CA ILE A 138 -2.02 -16.15 5.08
C ILE A 138 -2.45 -15.91 6.52
N VAL A 139 -1.60 -15.26 7.30
CA VAL A 139 -1.92 -14.68 8.60
C VAL A 139 -1.59 -13.19 8.54
N VAL A 140 -2.53 -12.34 8.94
CA VAL A 140 -2.31 -10.89 9.02
C VAL A 140 -2.00 -10.49 10.47
N LEU A 141 -0.93 -9.73 10.69
CA LEU A 141 -0.63 -9.12 11.98
C LEU A 141 -1.02 -7.64 11.97
N ALA A 142 -1.80 -7.22 12.96
CA ALA A 142 -2.18 -5.83 13.16
C ALA A 142 -1.98 -5.42 14.64
N ASN A 143 -1.85 -4.12 14.90
CA ASN A 143 -1.81 -3.58 16.26
C ASN A 143 -2.41 -2.16 16.31
N GLY A 144 -2.32 -1.48 17.45
CA GLY A 144 -2.84 -0.12 17.62
C GLY A 144 -2.21 0.96 16.72
N GLY A 145 -1.18 0.63 15.94
CA GLY A 145 -0.61 1.52 14.91
C GLY A 145 -1.06 1.17 13.48
N THR A 146 -1.85 0.11 13.29
CA THR A 146 -2.45 -0.25 12.00
C THR A 146 -3.67 0.63 11.76
N ALA A 147 -3.67 1.43 10.69
CA ALA A 147 -4.73 2.40 10.45
C ALA A 147 -5.08 2.58 8.95
N SER A 148 -6.28 3.08 8.67
CA SER A 148 -6.73 3.56 7.35
C SER A 148 -6.59 2.48 6.25
N ALA A 149 -5.85 2.74 5.17
CA ALA A 149 -5.70 1.77 4.09
C ALA A 149 -5.13 0.41 4.55
N ALA A 150 -4.36 0.36 5.65
CA ALA A 150 -3.91 -0.90 6.22
C ALA A 150 -5.04 -1.68 6.91
N GLU A 151 -5.99 -0.98 7.54
CA GLU A 151 -7.22 -1.58 8.08
C GLU A 151 -8.14 -2.08 6.97
N ILE A 152 -8.17 -1.41 5.81
CA ILE A 152 -8.90 -1.90 4.63
C ILE A 152 -8.34 -3.25 4.18
N ILE A 153 -7.02 -3.40 4.13
CA ILE A 153 -6.38 -4.66 3.74
C ILE A 153 -6.72 -5.74 4.78
N ALA A 154 -6.52 -5.47 6.07
CA ALA A 154 -6.80 -6.44 7.12
C ALA A 154 -8.28 -6.84 7.16
N GLY A 155 -9.18 -5.86 7.11
CA GLY A 155 -10.63 -6.07 7.15
C GLY A 155 -11.15 -6.83 5.94
N ALA A 156 -10.71 -6.47 4.72
CA ALA A 156 -11.16 -7.17 3.53
C ALA A 156 -10.70 -8.64 3.52
N LEU A 157 -9.47 -8.94 3.98
CA LEU A 157 -9.01 -10.32 4.08
C LEU A 157 -9.78 -11.09 5.17
N GLN A 158 -10.07 -10.46 6.30
CA GLN A 158 -10.85 -11.05 7.38
C GLN A 158 -12.30 -11.33 6.97
N ASP A 159 -12.97 -10.35 6.37
CA ASP A 159 -14.40 -10.42 6.01
C ASP A 159 -14.70 -11.53 4.98
N HIS A 160 -13.69 -11.94 4.20
CA HIS A 160 -13.80 -12.99 3.18
C HIS A 160 -13.15 -14.31 3.59
N ASP A 161 -12.88 -14.51 4.89
CA ASP A 161 -12.22 -15.70 5.44
C ASP A 161 -10.89 -16.03 4.74
N ARG A 162 -10.21 -15.01 4.19
CA ARG A 162 -8.98 -15.16 3.43
C ARG A 162 -7.76 -15.20 4.34
N ALA A 163 -7.77 -14.46 5.45
CA ALA A 163 -6.70 -14.43 6.45
C ALA A 163 -7.18 -13.92 7.82
#